data_AF-A0AAD7HQN5-F1
#
_entry.id   AF-A0AAD7HQN5-F1
#
_cell.length_a   1.000
_cell.length_b   1.000
_cell.length_c   1.000
_cell.angle_alpha   90.00
_cell.angle_beta   90.00
_cell.angle_gamma   90.00
#
_symmetry.space_group_name_H-M   'P 1'
#
loop_
_entity.id
_entity.type
_entity.pdbx_description
1 polymer ?
#
loop_
_entity_poly.entity_id
_entity_poly.type
_entity_poly.pdbx_seq_one_letter_code
_entity_poly.pdbx_strand_id
1 'polypeptide(L)'
;MTLHGLRGLAKHCKALEDLTVTFDASTVPPLNHPETRISQTSLFRLHVGAGAITDPTAVARFISDLFPNLAEISTDWDGTTDLGKAWVQVGAMLSNVTSPSVHQ
;
A
#
# COMPACT_ATOMS: atom_id res chain seq x y z
N MET A 1 11.52 -4.88 -6.02
CA MET A 1 10.44 -5.82 -5.64
C MET A 1 9.19 -5.52 -6.46
N THR A 2 8.13 -6.33 -6.44
CA THR A 2 6.83 -6.02 -7.07
C THR A 2 5.71 -6.09 -6.03
N LEU A 3 4.49 -5.65 -6.36
CA LEU A 3 3.30 -5.81 -5.49
C LEU A 3 3.04 -7.26 -5.06
N HIS A 4 3.42 -8.25 -5.88
CA HIS A 4 3.35 -9.66 -5.50
C HIS A 4 4.27 -9.98 -4.30
N GLY A 5 5.42 -9.32 -4.20
CA GLY A 5 6.33 -9.45 -3.07
C GLY A 5 5.72 -8.95 -1.76
N LEU A 6 4.96 -7.84 -1.79
CA LEU A 6 4.23 -7.34 -0.62
C LEU A 6 3.22 -8.36 -0.10
N ARG A 7 2.53 -9.08 -0.99
CA ARG A 7 1.62 -10.16 -0.60
C ARG A 7 2.34 -11.28 0.15
N GLY A 8 3.55 -11.65 -0.30
CA GLY A 8 4.40 -12.61 0.40
C GLY A 8 4.76 -12.14 1.82
N LEU A 9 5.10 -10.86 1.98
CA LEU A 9 5.37 -10.27 3.29
C LEU A 9 4.12 -10.30 4.19
N ALA A 10 2.96 -9.86 3.69
CA ALA A 10 1.71 -9.93 4.44
C ALA A 10 1.39 -11.37 4.89
N LYS A 11 1.73 -12.38 4.07
CA LYS A 11 1.51 -13.79 4.36
C LYS A 11 2.39 -14.30 5.49
N HIS A 12 3.67 -13.96 5.49
CA HIS A 12 4.68 -14.58 6.36
C HIS A 12 5.14 -13.70 7.52
N CYS A 13 5.06 -12.38 7.40
CA CYS A 13 5.55 -11.41 8.37
C CYS A 13 4.39 -10.81 9.17
N LYS A 14 3.81 -11.59 10.10
CA LYS A 14 2.59 -11.21 10.83
C LYS A 14 2.77 -10.06 11.82
N ALA A 15 3.97 -9.92 12.38
CA ALA A 15 4.31 -8.87 13.33
C ALA A 15 5.11 -7.71 12.70
N LEU A 16 5.09 -7.59 11.37
CA LEU A 16 5.75 -6.47 10.70
C LEU A 16 4.95 -5.20 10.97
N GLU A 17 5.58 -4.20 11.58
CA GLU A 17 4.96 -2.92 11.94
C GLU A 17 5.38 -1.79 11.00
N ASP A 18 6.65 -1.81 10.62
CA ASP A 18 7.30 -0.81 9.78
C ASP A 18 7.99 -1.49 8.60
N LEU A 19 7.74 -0.97 7.39
CA LEU A 19 8.37 -1.48 6.18
C LEU A 19 8.87 -0.33 5.31
N THR A 20 10.17 -0.32 5.04
CA THR A 20 10.78 0.53 4.01
C THR A 20 11.16 -0.33 2.82
N VAL A 21 10.57 -0.07 1.66
CA VAL A 21 10.84 -0.90 0.48
C VAL A 21 10.57 -0.18 -0.83
N THR A 22 11.40 -0.48 -1.83
CA THR A 22 11.20 -0.04 -3.22
C THR A 22 10.60 -1.18 -4.04
N PHE A 23 9.44 -0.94 -4.64
CA PHE A 23 8.80 -1.90 -5.52
C PHE A 23 8.16 -1.26 -6.74
N ASP A 24 8.17 -2.01 -7.83
CA ASP A 24 7.47 -1.67 -9.05
C ASP A 24 5.97 -1.98 -8.87
N ALA A 25 5.15 -0.94 -9.02
CA ALA A 25 3.70 -0.95 -8.95
C ALA A 25 3.07 -0.62 -10.32
N SER A 26 3.81 -0.76 -11.43
CA SER A 26 3.28 -0.64 -12.80
C SER A 26 2.26 -1.73 -13.13
N THR A 27 2.36 -2.89 -12.48
CA THR A 27 1.45 -4.02 -12.67
C THR A 27 0.80 -4.41 -11.35
N VAL A 28 -0.52 -4.23 -11.25
CA VAL A 28 -1.30 -4.59 -10.06
C VAL A 28 -1.83 -6.03 -10.19
N PRO A 29 -1.49 -6.95 -9.26
CA PRO A 29 -2.04 -8.29 -9.27
C PRO A 29 -3.56 -8.30 -9.06
N PRO A 30 -4.29 -9.30 -9.57
CA PRO A 30 -5.74 -9.39 -9.39
C PRO A 30 -6.13 -9.48 -7.91
N LEU A 31 -7.10 -8.65 -7.49
CA LEU A 31 -7.63 -8.62 -6.11
C LEU A 31 -8.44 -9.87 -5.75
N ASN A 32 -8.92 -10.63 -6.74
CA ASN A 32 -9.74 -11.83 -6.52
C ASN A 32 -8.92 -13.11 -6.25
N HIS A 33 -7.62 -12.97 -5.97
CA HIS A 33 -6.80 -14.13 -5.65
C HIS A 33 -7.20 -14.69 -4.27
N PRO A 34 -7.32 -16.00 -4.04
CA PRO A 34 -7.66 -16.55 -2.71
C PRO A 34 -6.69 -16.13 -1.59
N GLU A 35 -5.50 -15.64 -1.96
CA GLU A 35 -4.48 -15.08 -1.07
C GLU A 35 -4.71 -13.59 -0.73
N THR A 36 -5.71 -12.90 -1.26
CA THR A 36 -6.07 -11.55 -0.82
C THR A 36 -6.93 -11.55 0.45
N ARG A 37 -7.36 -12.72 0.93
CA ARG A 37 -7.87 -12.87 2.31
C ARG A 37 -6.78 -12.68 3.38
N ILE A 38 -5.53 -12.45 2.96
CA ILE A 38 -4.42 -12.18 3.87
C ILE A 38 -4.50 -10.71 4.28
N SER A 39 -5.07 -10.49 5.47
CA SER A 39 -5.01 -9.18 6.13
C SER A 39 -3.95 -9.25 7.22
N GLN A 40 -2.79 -8.64 6.95
CA GLN A 40 -1.77 -8.42 7.97
C GLN A 40 -2.06 -7.09 8.67
N THR A 41 -2.25 -7.14 9.98
CA THR A 41 -2.85 -6.03 10.73
C THR A 41 -1.85 -5.25 11.59
N SER A 42 -0.59 -5.68 11.69
CA SER A 42 0.41 -4.96 12.48
C SER A 42 1.10 -3.86 11.68
N LEU A 43 1.14 -3.94 10.34
CA LEU A 43 1.84 -2.94 9.53
C LEU A 43 1.07 -1.63 9.60
N PHE A 44 1.74 -0.59 10.07
CA PHE A 44 1.13 0.72 10.26
C PHE A 44 1.86 1.83 9.50
N ARG A 45 3.17 1.65 9.17
CA ARG A 45 3.90 2.56 8.28
C ARG A 45 4.57 1.81 7.13
N LEU A 46 4.38 2.35 5.93
CA LEU A 46 5.01 1.88 4.70
C LEU A 46 5.75 3.05 4.05
N HIS A 47 7.07 2.96 4.01
CA HIS A 47 7.89 3.89 3.27
C HIS A 47 8.22 3.31 1.89
N VAL A 48 7.83 4.02 0.83
CA VAL A 48 7.99 3.57 -0.55
C VAL A 48 9.04 4.40 -1.29
N GLY A 49 10.08 3.74 -1.77
CA GLY A 49 11.11 4.37 -2.60
C GLY A 49 10.68 4.59 -4.06
N ALA A 50 11.65 4.77 -4.95
CA ALA A 50 11.52 5.06 -6.39
C ALA A 50 10.86 3.96 -7.27
N GLY A 51 9.66 3.52 -6.90
CA GLY A 51 8.87 2.54 -7.65
C GLY A 51 7.99 3.19 -8.71
N ALA A 52 7.97 2.62 -9.93
CA ALA A 52 7.01 3.01 -10.96
C ALA A 52 5.57 2.73 -10.51
N ILE A 53 4.63 3.60 -10.86
CA ILE A 53 3.20 3.42 -10.57
C ILE A 53 2.38 3.88 -11.77
N THR A 54 1.44 3.04 -12.21
CA THR A 54 0.60 3.32 -13.38
C THR A 54 -0.84 3.61 -12.99
N ASP A 55 -1.36 2.94 -11.97
CA ASP A 55 -2.71 3.14 -11.45
C ASP A 55 -2.67 3.33 -9.91
N PRO A 56 -2.63 4.59 -9.44
CA PRO A 56 -2.61 4.89 -8.01
C PRO A 56 -3.81 4.30 -7.25
N THR A 57 -4.98 4.26 -7.86
CA THR A 57 -6.19 3.78 -7.20
C THR A 57 -6.17 2.27 -7.01
N ALA A 58 -5.79 1.52 -8.06
CA ALA A 58 -5.65 0.07 -7.96
C ALA A 58 -4.54 -0.32 -6.95
N VAL A 59 -3.44 0.44 -6.91
CA VAL A 59 -2.37 0.23 -5.93
C VAL A 59 -2.84 0.50 -4.50
N ALA A 60 -3.51 1.63 -4.26
CA ALA A 60 -4.05 1.95 -2.94
C ALA A 60 -5.00 0.85 -2.43
N ARG A 61 -5.92 0.39 -3.29
CA ARG A 61 -6.84 -0.69 -2.95
C ARG A 61 -6.13 -2.01 -2.66
N PHE A 62 -5.13 -2.36 -3.47
CA PHE A 62 -4.33 -3.57 -3.24
C PHE A 62 -3.59 -3.52 -1.90
N ILE A 63 -3.02 -2.36 -1.56
CA ILE A 63 -2.31 -2.16 -0.30
C ILE A 63 -3.29 -2.21 0.89
N SER A 64 -4.45 -1.56 0.81
CA SER A 64 -5.44 -1.57 1.89
C SER A 64 -6.01 -2.96 2.16
N ASP A 65 -6.20 -3.77 1.11
CA ASP A 65 -6.71 -5.13 1.27
C ASP A 65 -5.69 -6.04 2.01
N LEU A 66 -4.38 -5.84 1.75
CA LEU A 66 -3.32 -6.59 2.42
C LEU A 66 -3.01 -6.08 3.83
N PHE A 67 -3.06 -4.76 4.03
CA PHE A 67 -2.64 -4.07 5.25
C PHE A 67 -3.72 -3.10 5.71
N PRO A 68 -4.84 -3.60 6.26
CA PRO A 68 -6.00 -2.76 6.60
C PRO A 68 -5.72 -1.72 7.71
N ASN A 69 -4.68 -1.92 8.51
CA ASN A 69 -4.28 -1.00 9.58
C ASN A 69 -3.16 -0.03 9.16
N LEU A 70 -2.80 -0.02 7.87
CA LEU A 70 -1.80 0.90 7.37
C LEU A 70 -2.31 2.34 7.49
N ALA A 71 -1.65 3.12 8.35
CA ALA A 71 -2.05 4.49 8.66
C ALA A 71 -1.19 5.51 7.91
N GLU A 72 0.07 5.18 7.63
CA GLU A 72 1.04 6.10 7.06
C GLU A 72 1.73 5.50 5.83
N ILE A 73 1.69 6.24 4.72
CA ILE A 73 2.61 6.05 3.61
C ILE A 73 3.47 7.28 3.47
N SER A 74 4.79 7.06 3.45
CA SER A 74 5.77 8.09 3.13
C SER A 74 6.57 7.68 1.90
N THR A 75 7.19 8.65 1.25
CA THR A 75 7.97 8.44 0.04
C THR A 75 9.13 9.41 -0.02
N ASP A 76 10.23 9.00 -0.64
CA ASP A 76 11.42 9.85 -0.83
C ASP A 76 11.22 10.99 -1.83
N TRP A 77 10.07 11.01 -2.52
CA TRP A 77 9.77 12.01 -3.55
C TRP A 77 9.08 13.23 -2.95
N ASP A 78 9.58 14.40 -3.32
CA ASP A 78 9.07 15.71 -2.88
C ASP A 78 7.71 16.12 -3.51
N GLY A 79 7.00 15.19 -4.16
CA GLY A 79 5.71 15.44 -4.82
C GLY A 79 5.80 16.35 -6.05
N THR A 80 7.00 16.74 -6.50
CA THR A 80 7.17 17.63 -7.66
C THR A 80 7.08 16.87 -8.98
N THR A 81 7.52 15.61 -9.00
CA THR A 81 7.44 14.72 -10.16
C THR A 81 6.06 14.07 -10.26
N ASP A 82 5.67 13.68 -11.47
CA ASP A 82 4.40 12.96 -11.67
C ASP A 82 4.36 11.63 -10.90
N LEU A 83 5.52 10.98 -10.76
CA LEU A 83 5.67 9.79 -9.94
C LEU A 83 5.46 10.09 -8.44
N GLY A 84 6.05 11.19 -7.95
CA GLY A 84 5.85 11.64 -6.57
C GLY A 84 4.39 11.96 -6.28
N LYS A 85 3.70 12.67 -7.20
CA LYS A 85 2.26 12.97 -7.07
C LYS A 85 1.40 11.71 -6.99
N ALA A 86 1.74 10.69 -7.78
CA ALA A 86 1.02 9.42 -7.78
C ALA A 86 1.15 8.71 -6.41
N TRP A 87 2.34 8.68 -5.80
CA TRP A 87 2.52 8.10 -4.46
C TRP A 87 1.87 8.93 -3.36
N VAL A 88 1.89 10.26 -3.47
CA VAL A 88 1.12 11.15 -2.57
C VAL A 88 -0.38 10.85 -2.67
N GLN A 89 -0.91 10.61 -3.87
CA GLN A 89 -2.30 10.23 -4.08
C GLN A 89 -2.65 8.89 -3.42
N VAL A 90 -1.77 7.88 -3.51
CA VAL A 90 -1.95 6.60 -2.81
C VAL A 90 -2.05 6.81 -1.30
N GLY A 91 -1.15 7.60 -0.72
CA GLY A 91 -1.17 7.92 0.70
C GLY A 91 -2.47 8.58 1.13
N ALA A 92 -2.94 9.58 0.37
CA ALA A 92 -4.20 10.26 0.64
C ALA A 92 -5.42 9.32 0.58
N MET A 93 -5.44 8.36 -0.34
CA MET A 93 -6.52 7.37 -0.43
C MET A 93 -6.56 6.45 0.78
N LEU A 94 -5.40 6.03 1.29
CA LEU A 94 -5.31 5.13 2.44
C LEU A 94 -5.69 5.82 3.75
N SER A 95 -5.32 7.09 3.93
CA SER A 95 -5.75 7.88 5.09
C SER A 95 -7.27 8.13 5.12
N ASN A 96 -7.95 8.11 3.97
CA ASN A 96 -9.40 8.24 3.91
C ASN A 96 -10.15 6.93 4.21
N VAL A 97 -9.53 5.78 3.95
CA VAL A 97 -10.14 4.45 4.20
C VAL A 97 -10.13 4.09 5.70
N THR A 98 -9.22 4.66 6.48
CA THR A 98 -9.09 4.40 7.93
C THR A 98 -10.01 5.24 8.81
N SER A 99 -10.85 6.12 8.25
CA SER A 99 -11.95 6.73 9.02
C SER A 99 -13.08 5.70 9.20
N PRO A 100 -13.35 5.21 10.42
CA PRO A 100 -14.54 4.42 10.65
C PRO A 100 -15.74 5.30 10.31
N SER A 101 -16.54 4.87 9.34
CA SER A 101 -17.87 5.44 9.13
C SER A 101 -18.64 5.29 10.44
N VAL A 102 -18.73 6.38 11.20
CA VAL A 102 -19.67 6.52 12.30
C VAL A 102 -21.05 6.53 11.66
N HIS A 103 -21.71 5.38 11.65
CA HIS A 103 -23.14 5.31 11.39
C HIS A 103 -23.86 6.06 12.52
N GLN A 104 -24.52 7.17 12.17
CA GLN A 104 -25.73 7.63 12.83
C GLN A 104 -26.94 7.20 12.00
#